data_AF-A0A816J333-F1
#
_entry.id   AF-A0A816J333-F1
#
_cell.length_a   1.000
_cell.length_b   1.000
_cell.length_c   1.000
_cell.angle_alpha   90.00
_cell.angle_beta   90.00
_cell.angle_gamma   90.00
#
_symmetry.space_group_name_H-M   'P 1'
#
loop_
_entity.id
_entity.type
_entity.pdbx_description
1 polymer ?
#
loop_
_entity_poly.entity_id
_entity_poly.type
_entity_poly.pdbx_seq_one_letter_code
_entity_poly.pdbx_strand_id
1 'polypeptide(L)'
;MRYTPRLQGRKLIIPSFFFIIALCVLAFINEIRFGSLLSFGRCALSNVPMNNGSSETPLFSSSSSSSSGDNEIRILVGILTLPDQYPRRHFLRMIYGTQAIPNGIKIDVKFVFCNLTKEDQKVLVALEIMRYDDIIILNCNENMNKGKTYTYFSSLPDLFNETDSPNPPYHYIMKADDDIYIRLENLVASLKPLPREDLYYGYVIPCQSMDPFVHYMSGMVT
;
A
#
# COMPACT_ATOMS: atom_id res chain seq x y z
N MET A 1 26.24 77.19 -1.81
CA MET A 1 26.61 75.76 -1.81
C MET A 1 25.49 74.97 -2.46
N ARG A 2 25.76 74.25 -3.55
CA ARG A 2 24.75 73.53 -4.35
C ARG A 2 24.44 72.17 -3.72
N TYR A 3 23.16 71.84 -3.60
CA TYR A 3 22.66 70.54 -3.16
C TYR A 3 22.47 69.63 -4.38
N THR A 4 23.04 68.42 -4.34
CA THR A 4 22.85 67.37 -5.36
C THR A 4 22.16 66.16 -4.75
N PRO A 5 21.02 65.69 -5.28
CA PRO A 5 20.38 64.48 -4.78
C PRO A 5 21.06 63.23 -5.34
N ARG A 6 21.30 62.25 -4.46
CA ARG A 6 21.93 60.97 -4.77
C ARG A 6 20.90 60.02 -5.39
N LEU A 7 21.05 59.71 -6.68
CA LEU A 7 20.31 58.63 -7.34
C LEU A 7 20.81 57.26 -6.82
N GLN A 8 20.10 56.69 -5.83
CA GLN A 8 20.45 55.39 -5.25
C GLN A 8 19.23 54.46 -5.11
N GLY A 9 18.29 54.52 -6.06
CA GLY A 9 17.09 53.64 -6.09
C GLY A 9 17.08 52.58 -7.20
N ARG A 10 18.01 52.63 -8.15
CA ARG A 10 17.94 51.85 -9.41
C ARG A 10 18.86 50.64 -9.50
N LYS A 11 19.72 50.41 -8.49
CA LYS A 11 20.75 49.34 -8.51
C LYS A 11 20.32 48.02 -7.86
N LEU A 12 19.15 47.96 -7.21
CA LEU A 12 18.65 46.76 -6.52
C LEU A 12 17.49 46.05 -7.24
N ILE A 13 16.83 46.71 -8.19
CA ILE A 13 15.68 46.15 -8.94
C ILE A 13 16.13 45.09 -9.96
N ILE A 14 17.31 45.30 -10.54
CA ILE A 14 17.88 44.39 -11.54
C ILE A 14 18.25 43.03 -10.92
N PRO A 15 19.02 42.95 -9.80
CA PRO A 15 19.35 41.65 -9.20
C PRO A 15 18.14 40.92 -8.63
N SER A 16 17.12 41.63 -8.12
CA SER A 16 15.90 40.99 -7.61
C SER A 16 15.09 40.32 -8.73
N PHE A 17 15.05 40.92 -9.92
CA PHE A 17 14.35 40.35 -11.06
C PHE A 17 15.04 39.07 -11.57
N PHE A 18 16.37 39.06 -11.64
CA PHE A 18 17.14 37.86 -11.97
C PHE A 18 16.97 36.74 -10.93
N PHE A 19 16.87 37.09 -9.65
CA PHE A 19 16.62 36.12 -8.57
C PHE A 19 15.22 35.49 -8.69
N ILE A 20 14.19 36.29 -9.00
CA ILE A 20 12.83 35.78 -9.23
C ILE A 20 12.79 34.86 -10.46
N ILE A 21 13.43 35.25 -11.56
CA ILE A 21 13.53 34.38 -12.76
C ILE A 21 14.25 33.07 -12.42
N ALA A 22 15.35 33.12 -11.67
CA ALA A 22 16.08 31.92 -11.25
C ALA A 22 15.19 30.99 -10.40
N LEU A 23 14.39 31.53 -9.49
CA LEU A 23 13.43 30.75 -8.71
C LEU A 23 12.32 30.15 -9.58
N CYS A 24 11.79 30.90 -10.56
CA CYS A 24 10.79 30.38 -11.50
C CYS A 24 11.37 29.25 -12.38
N VAL A 25 12.61 29.38 -12.85
CA VAL A 25 13.30 28.35 -13.62
C VAL A 25 13.55 27.10 -12.76
N LEU A 26 13.99 27.26 -11.50
CA LEU A 26 14.15 26.15 -10.57
C LEU A 26 12.83 25.43 -10.25
N ALA A 27 11.74 26.17 -10.07
CA ALA A 27 10.41 25.60 -9.88
C ALA A 27 9.94 24.81 -11.11
N PHE A 28 10.15 25.35 -12.31
CA PHE A 28 9.81 24.70 -13.56
C PHE A 28 10.64 23.42 -13.82
N ILE A 29 11.95 23.45 -13.50
CA ILE A 29 12.82 22.27 -13.58
C ILE A 29 12.36 21.18 -12.61
N ASN A 30 11.91 21.55 -11.40
CA ASN A 30 11.39 20.60 -10.42
C ASN A 30 10.05 19.97 -10.86
N GLU A 31 9.13 20.74 -11.45
CA GLU A 31 7.90 20.18 -12.00
C GLU A 31 8.17 19.23 -13.17
N ILE A 32 9.06 19.58 -14.09
CA ILE A 32 9.45 18.71 -15.21
C ILE A 32 10.13 17.43 -14.70
N ARG A 33 10.98 17.53 -13.67
CA ARG A 33 11.59 16.35 -13.04
C ARG A 33 10.54 15.41 -12.47
N PHE A 34 9.52 15.93 -11.78
CA PHE A 34 8.41 15.14 -11.25
C PHE A 34 7.63 14.44 -12.37
N GLY A 35 7.32 15.14 -13.47
CA GLY A 35 6.68 14.53 -14.65
C GLY A 35 7.53 13.42 -15.29
N SER A 36 8.85 13.64 -15.40
CA SER A 36 9.78 12.64 -15.96
C SER A 36 9.96 11.43 -15.04
N LEU A 37 9.94 11.60 -13.72
CA LEU A 37 10.05 10.52 -12.73
C LEU A 37 8.82 9.61 -12.76
N LEU A 38 7.62 10.19 -12.91
CA LEU A 38 6.38 9.43 -13.10
C LEU A 38 6.39 8.64 -14.41
N SER A 39 7.03 9.16 -15.46
CA SER A 39 7.24 8.45 -16.72
C SER A 39 8.35 7.39 -16.63
N PHE A 40 9.40 7.61 -15.83
CA PHE A 40 10.56 6.73 -15.71
C PHE A 40 10.27 5.51 -14.82
N GLY A 41 9.37 5.65 -13.83
CA GLY A 41 8.86 4.53 -13.03
C GLY A 41 8.18 3.43 -13.84
N ARG A 42 7.67 3.74 -15.05
CA ARG A 42 7.06 2.76 -15.96
C ARG A 42 8.09 1.92 -16.73
N CYS A 43 9.35 2.34 -16.80
CA CYS A 43 10.39 1.66 -17.60
C CYS A 43 11.46 0.93 -16.77
N ALA A 44 11.59 1.24 -15.46
CA ALA A 44 12.58 0.60 -14.60
C ALA A 44 12.18 -0.79 -14.08
N LEU A 45 10.95 -1.24 -14.34
CA LEU A 45 10.41 -2.52 -13.87
C LEU A 45 10.56 -3.68 -14.86
N SER A 46 11.14 -3.46 -16.05
CA SER A 46 11.16 -4.48 -17.11
C SER A 46 12.44 -5.28 -17.24
N ASN A 47 13.52 -5.00 -16.50
CA ASN A 47 14.77 -5.77 -16.63
C ASN A 47 15.62 -5.76 -15.35
N VAL A 48 15.34 -6.66 -14.41
CA VAL A 48 16.35 -7.07 -13.41
C VAL A 48 16.41 -8.60 -13.38
N PRO A 49 17.47 -9.23 -13.92
CA PRO A 49 17.74 -10.64 -13.70
C PRO A 49 18.44 -10.81 -12.34
N MET A 50 17.82 -11.53 -11.39
CA MET A 50 18.49 -11.95 -10.15
C MET A 50 19.41 -13.14 -10.43
N ASN A 51 20.70 -12.93 -10.24
CA ASN A 51 21.76 -13.92 -10.41
C ASN A 51 21.93 -14.72 -9.11
N ASN A 52 21.86 -16.06 -9.20
CA ASN A 52 22.04 -16.98 -8.08
C ASN A 52 23.53 -17.14 -7.71
N GLY A 53 23.87 -16.86 -6.45
CA GLY A 53 25.14 -17.21 -5.83
C GLY A 53 25.04 -18.53 -5.08
N SER A 54 25.69 -19.55 -5.61
CA SER A 54 25.83 -20.91 -5.06
C SER A 54 26.84 -20.99 -3.92
N SER A 55 26.50 -21.73 -2.87
CA SER A 55 27.48 -22.38 -1.99
C SER A 55 26.95 -23.76 -1.59
N GLU A 56 27.60 -24.79 -2.13
CA GLU A 56 27.32 -26.21 -1.91
C GLU A 56 27.84 -26.68 -0.56
N THR A 57 27.10 -27.59 0.08
CA THR A 57 27.62 -28.88 0.59
C THR A 57 26.44 -29.77 1.05
N PRO A 58 26.61 -31.12 1.06
CA PRO A 58 25.58 -32.03 0.58
C PRO A 58 24.87 -32.84 1.69
N LEU A 59 23.94 -33.69 1.23
CA LEU A 59 23.50 -34.97 1.83
C LEU A 59 22.20 -34.95 2.67
N PHE A 60 21.06 -35.23 2.04
CA PHE A 60 20.43 -36.56 2.02
C PHE A 60 19.07 -36.49 1.30
N SER A 61 18.94 -37.29 0.25
CA SER A 61 17.74 -37.47 -0.54
C SER A 61 16.70 -38.30 0.21
N SER A 62 15.60 -37.67 0.60
CA SER A 62 14.30 -38.35 0.72
C SER A 62 13.38 -37.76 -0.33
N SER A 63 13.23 -38.48 -1.43
CA SER A 63 12.23 -38.24 -2.47
C SER A 63 10.83 -38.39 -1.87
N SER A 64 10.29 -37.30 -1.38
CA SER A 64 8.85 -37.08 -1.33
C SER A 64 8.56 -35.92 -2.25
N SER A 65 8.02 -36.22 -3.43
CA SER A 65 7.33 -35.25 -4.27
C SER A 65 6.09 -34.77 -3.51
N SER A 66 6.28 -33.91 -2.51
CA SER A 66 5.21 -33.12 -1.93
C SER A 66 4.99 -31.93 -2.87
N SER A 67 3.74 -31.77 -3.29
CA SER A 67 3.23 -30.59 -3.97
C SER A 67 3.69 -29.34 -3.22
N SER A 68 4.74 -28.69 -3.70
CA SER A 68 5.24 -27.44 -3.13
C SER A 68 4.20 -26.31 -3.15
N GLY A 69 3.11 -26.47 -3.91
CA GLY A 69 1.97 -25.56 -3.96
C GLY A 69 0.96 -25.66 -2.80
N ASP A 70 0.91 -26.77 -2.04
CA ASP A 70 -0.06 -26.89 -0.95
C ASP A 70 0.32 -26.11 0.31
N ASN A 71 1.61 -25.82 0.49
CA ASN A 71 2.12 -25.13 1.67
C ASN A 71 2.21 -23.61 1.53
N GLU A 72 2.10 -23.08 0.30
CA GLU A 72 2.18 -21.65 0.06
C GLU A 72 0.82 -20.98 0.33
N ILE A 73 0.75 -20.09 1.32
CA ILE A 73 -0.44 -19.30 1.62
C ILE A 73 -0.15 -17.84 1.35
N ARG A 74 -1.07 -17.17 0.64
CA ARG A 74 -0.98 -15.77 0.23
C ARG A 74 -2.18 -15.04 0.80
N ILE A 75 -1.95 -14.07 1.68
CA ILE A 75 -3.00 -13.35 2.40
C ILE A 75 -2.88 -11.86 2.08
N LEU A 76 -3.97 -11.25 1.62
CA LEU A 76 -4.09 -9.81 1.52
C LEU A 76 -4.84 -9.28 2.73
N VAL A 77 -4.23 -8.40 3.52
CA VAL A 77 -4.89 -7.70 4.63
C VAL A 77 -5.15 -6.25 4.21
N GLY A 78 -6.39 -5.95 3.86
CA GLY A 78 -6.85 -4.60 3.56
C GLY A 78 -7.28 -3.86 4.81
N ILE A 79 -6.49 -2.87 5.23
CA ILE A 79 -6.80 -1.98 6.36
C ILE A 79 -7.55 -0.76 5.82
N LEU A 80 -8.85 -0.70 6.06
CA LEU A 80 -9.65 0.49 5.73
C LEU A 80 -9.26 1.64 6.66
N THR A 81 -8.83 2.75 6.06
CA THR A 81 -8.40 3.95 6.77
C THR A 81 -8.84 5.21 6.01
N LEU A 82 -8.52 6.40 6.51
CA LEU A 82 -8.78 7.67 5.82
C LEU A 82 -7.48 8.27 5.27
N PRO A 83 -7.50 9.01 4.15
CA PRO A 83 -6.29 9.63 3.59
C PRO A 83 -5.53 10.49 4.61
N ASP A 84 -6.24 11.23 5.48
CA ASP A 84 -5.65 12.11 6.49
C ASP A 84 -5.01 11.36 7.69
N GLN A 85 -5.25 10.05 7.83
CA GLN A 85 -4.72 9.21 8.93
C GLN A 85 -3.28 8.72 8.69
N TYR A 86 -2.42 9.58 8.16
CA TYR A 86 -0.99 9.26 7.92
C TYR A 86 -0.26 8.76 9.19
N PRO A 87 -0.36 9.41 10.37
CA PRO A 87 0.36 8.96 11.55
C PRO A 87 -0.04 7.54 11.98
N ARG A 88 -1.33 7.21 11.82
CA ARG A 88 -1.88 5.89 12.13
C ARG A 88 -1.35 4.82 11.17
N ARG A 89 -1.36 5.08 9.86
CA ARG A 89 -0.75 4.17 8.87
C ARG A 89 0.74 3.95 9.15
N HIS A 90 1.49 5.02 9.41
CA HIS A 90 2.91 4.90 9.74
C HIS A 90 3.16 4.07 11.00
N PHE A 91 2.36 4.30 12.05
CA PHE A 91 2.41 3.50 13.28
C PHE A 91 2.10 2.01 13.01
N LEU A 92 1.07 1.72 12.23
CA LEU A 92 0.72 0.35 11.86
C LEU A 92 1.82 -0.34 11.04
N ARG A 93 2.48 0.36 10.10
CA ARG A 93 3.63 -0.19 9.37
C ARG A 93 4.74 -0.64 10.33
N MET A 94 5.04 0.18 11.33
CA MET A 94 6.04 -0.15 12.34
C MET A 94 5.61 -1.39 13.16
N ILE A 95 4.34 -1.46 13.56
CA ILE A 95 3.82 -2.61 14.32
C ILE A 95 3.81 -3.89 13.49
N TYR A 96 3.35 -3.88 12.25
CA TYR A 96 3.35 -5.07 11.41
C TYR A 96 4.78 -5.50 11.06
N GLY A 97 5.69 -4.53 10.90
CA GLY A 97 7.12 -4.79 10.66
C GLY A 97 7.85 -5.48 11.82
N THR A 98 7.29 -5.53 13.04
CA THR A 98 7.89 -6.29 14.15
C THR A 98 7.42 -7.74 14.23
N GLN A 99 6.40 -8.13 13.46
CA GLN A 99 5.85 -9.49 13.50
C GLN A 99 6.63 -10.41 12.58
N ALA A 100 6.93 -11.62 13.07
CA ALA A 100 7.54 -12.67 12.25
C ALA A 100 6.49 -13.30 11.32
N ILE A 101 6.87 -13.52 10.06
CA ILE A 101 6.05 -14.25 9.08
C ILE A 101 6.62 -15.67 8.93
N PRO A 102 5.82 -16.73 9.10
CA PRO A 102 6.29 -18.10 8.92
C PRO A 102 6.77 -18.39 7.49
N ASN A 103 7.70 -19.34 7.35
CA ASN A 103 8.23 -19.74 6.05
C ASN A 103 7.12 -20.26 5.11
N GLY A 104 7.18 -19.87 3.84
CA GLY A 104 6.19 -20.25 2.83
C GLY A 104 4.88 -19.48 2.91
N ILE A 105 4.80 -18.43 3.72
CA ILE A 105 3.63 -17.57 3.82
C ILE A 105 3.95 -16.18 3.28
N LYS A 106 3.09 -15.66 2.41
CA LYS A 106 3.12 -14.27 1.94
C LYS A 106 1.95 -13.53 2.55
N ILE A 107 2.22 -12.44 3.26
CA ILE A 107 1.18 -11.57 3.84
C ILE A 107 1.47 -10.15 3.37
N ASP A 108 0.55 -9.59 2.58
CA ASP A 108 0.62 -8.22 2.14
C ASP A 108 -0.41 -7.40 2.93
N VAL A 109 0.07 -6.45 3.73
CA VAL A 109 -0.78 -5.48 4.43
C VAL A 109 -0.89 -4.22 3.58
N LYS A 110 -2.09 -3.87 3.14
CA LYS A 110 -2.33 -2.68 2.31
C LYS A 110 -3.35 -1.76 2.96
N PHE A 111 -3.07 -0.46 2.94
CA PHE A 111 -3.97 0.58 3.42
C PHE A 111 -4.93 1.00 2.31
N VAL A 112 -6.22 1.05 2.64
CA VAL A 112 -7.27 1.17 1.64
C VAL A 112 -8.15 2.38 1.94
N PHE A 113 -8.24 3.28 0.97
CA PHE A 113 -9.13 4.43 0.99
C PHE A 113 -9.67 4.74 -0.40
N CYS A 114 -10.74 5.52 -0.47
CA CYS A 114 -11.35 5.98 -1.71
C CYS A 114 -10.58 7.17 -2.31
N ASN A 115 -11.14 7.77 -3.35
CA ASN A 115 -10.54 8.88 -4.08
C ASN A 115 -10.15 10.06 -3.19
N LEU A 116 -8.99 10.64 -3.49
CA LEU A 116 -8.43 11.81 -2.79
C LEU A 116 -9.10 13.09 -3.27
N THR A 117 -9.59 13.90 -2.35
CA THR A 117 -10.32 15.14 -2.67
C THR A 117 -9.52 16.41 -2.39
N LYS A 118 -8.52 16.34 -1.50
CA LYS A 118 -7.66 17.48 -1.12
C LYS A 118 -6.30 17.39 -1.81
N GLU A 119 -5.72 18.54 -2.16
CA GLU A 119 -4.39 18.59 -2.80
C GLU A 119 -3.29 18.05 -1.87
N ASP A 120 -3.32 18.42 -0.59
CA ASP A 120 -2.34 17.94 0.38
C ASP A 120 -2.37 16.41 0.54
N GLN A 121 -3.56 15.80 0.45
CA GLN A 121 -3.71 14.34 0.46
C GLN A 121 -3.02 13.71 -0.74
N LYS A 122 -3.20 14.27 -1.94
CA LYS A 122 -2.58 13.74 -3.17
C LYS A 122 -1.06 13.75 -3.05
N VAL A 123 -0.48 14.84 -2.54
CA VAL A 123 0.97 14.95 -2.36
C VAL A 123 1.48 13.93 -1.35
N LEU A 124 0.89 13.88 -0.14
CA LEU A 124 1.37 13.00 0.93
C LEU A 124 1.17 11.53 0.57
N VAL A 125 0.01 11.16 0.02
CA VAL A 125 -0.27 9.78 -0.39
C VAL A 125 0.63 9.37 -1.55
N ALA A 126 0.91 10.25 -2.52
CA ALA A 126 1.86 9.93 -3.59
C ALA A 126 3.25 9.59 -3.04
N LEU A 127 3.73 10.35 -2.04
CA LEU A 127 5.00 10.06 -1.37
C LEU A 127 4.96 8.73 -0.60
N GLU A 128 3.84 8.39 0.03
CA GLU A 128 3.67 7.08 0.67
C GLU A 128 3.70 5.94 -0.35
N ILE A 129 2.97 6.07 -1.46
CA ILE A 129 2.95 5.07 -2.55
C ILE A 129 4.37 4.84 -3.07
N MET A 130 5.10 5.92 -3.39
CA MET A 130 6.48 5.84 -3.87
C MET A 130 7.43 5.18 -2.88
N ARG A 131 7.15 5.30 -1.57
CA ARG A 131 8.04 4.80 -0.52
C ARG A 131 7.75 3.36 -0.10
N TYR A 132 6.47 3.00 0.02
CA TYR A 132 6.04 1.77 0.68
C TYR A 132 5.27 0.82 -0.24
N ASP A 133 4.69 1.30 -1.34
CA ASP A 133 3.89 0.50 -2.28
C ASP A 133 2.74 -0.32 -1.61
N ASP A 134 2.17 0.24 -0.55
CA ASP A 134 1.22 -0.44 0.33
C ASP A 134 -0.15 0.26 0.40
N ILE A 135 -0.53 1.02 -0.62
CA ILE A 135 -1.78 1.78 -0.67
C ILE A 135 -2.64 1.32 -1.85
N ILE A 136 -3.93 1.08 -1.57
CA ILE A 136 -4.98 0.87 -2.58
C ILE A 136 -5.92 2.07 -2.53
N ILE A 137 -6.06 2.75 -3.67
CA ILE A 137 -7.04 3.83 -3.86
C ILE A 137 -8.22 3.27 -4.64
N LEU A 138 -9.38 3.22 -4.00
CA LEU A 138 -10.63 2.74 -4.58
C LEU A 138 -11.36 3.86 -5.33
N ASN A 139 -12.01 3.50 -6.44
CA ASN A 139 -12.84 4.43 -7.20
C ASN A 139 -14.22 4.64 -6.55
N CYS A 140 -14.24 5.30 -5.40
CA CYS A 140 -15.44 5.65 -4.63
C CYS A 140 -15.31 7.06 -4.04
N ASN A 141 -16.40 7.58 -3.47
CA ASN A 141 -16.33 8.73 -2.57
C ASN A 141 -15.97 8.25 -1.16
N GLU A 142 -15.04 8.93 -0.49
CA GLU A 142 -14.55 8.52 0.83
C GLU A 142 -15.68 8.45 1.86
N ASN A 143 -15.81 7.29 2.50
CA ASN A 143 -16.84 7.00 3.47
C ASN A 143 -16.42 5.80 4.33
N MET A 144 -16.91 5.74 5.57
CA MET A 144 -16.74 4.54 6.40
C MET A 144 -17.97 3.64 6.41
N ASN A 145 -19.16 4.21 6.17
CA ASN A 145 -20.44 3.56 6.43
C ASN A 145 -21.30 3.32 5.17
N LYS A 146 -20.79 3.65 3.99
CA LYS A 146 -21.56 3.69 2.73
C LYS A 146 -20.88 2.88 1.62
N GLY A 147 -20.64 1.60 1.90
CA GLY A 147 -20.27 0.63 0.88
C GLY A 147 -18.78 0.56 0.53
N LYS A 148 -17.89 1.26 1.24
CA LYS A 148 -16.44 1.15 1.03
C LYS A 148 -15.94 -0.30 1.12
N THR A 149 -16.45 -1.08 2.07
CA THR A 149 -16.16 -2.51 2.19
C THR A 149 -16.57 -3.30 0.94
N TYR A 150 -17.76 -3.04 0.41
CA TYR A 150 -18.23 -3.67 -0.82
C TYR A 150 -17.31 -3.30 -1.99
N THR A 151 -17.04 -2.00 -2.17
CA THR A 151 -16.14 -1.51 -3.23
C THR A 151 -14.74 -2.10 -3.13
N TYR A 152 -14.21 -2.26 -1.91
CA TYR A 152 -12.94 -2.92 -1.67
C TYR A 152 -12.96 -4.33 -2.27
N PHE A 153 -13.80 -5.24 -1.75
CA PHE A 153 -13.85 -6.62 -2.22
C PHE A 153 -14.19 -6.74 -3.71
N SER A 154 -15.16 -5.98 -4.21
CA SER A 154 -15.59 -6.06 -5.61
C SER A 154 -14.54 -5.59 -6.61
N SER A 155 -13.59 -4.75 -6.18
CA SER A 155 -12.54 -4.20 -7.06
C SER A 155 -11.28 -5.06 -7.16
N LEU A 156 -11.07 -6.00 -6.23
CA LEU A 156 -9.84 -6.80 -6.16
C LEU A 156 -9.60 -7.70 -7.37
N PRO A 157 -10.63 -8.36 -7.97
CA PRO A 157 -10.42 -9.17 -9.17
C PRO A 157 -9.83 -8.35 -10.33
N ASP A 158 -10.31 -7.13 -10.54
CA ASP A 158 -9.79 -6.24 -11.60
C ASP A 158 -8.41 -5.68 -11.24
N LEU A 159 -8.16 -5.41 -9.96
CA LEU A 159 -6.89 -4.87 -9.47
C LEU A 159 -5.74 -5.89 -9.56
N PHE A 160 -6.04 -7.16 -9.33
CA PHE A 160 -5.07 -8.25 -9.30
C PHE A 160 -5.33 -9.28 -10.41
N ASN A 161 -5.62 -8.80 -11.62
CA ASN A 161 -5.80 -9.65 -12.79
C ASN A 161 -4.43 -10.11 -13.34
N GLU A 162 -3.79 -11.04 -12.63
CA GLU A 162 -2.57 -11.70 -13.08
C GLU A 162 -2.93 -12.95 -13.90
N THR A 163 -2.78 -12.87 -15.22
CA THR A 163 -3.08 -13.99 -16.14
C THR A 163 -1.94 -15.02 -16.24
N ASP A 164 -0.76 -14.68 -15.73
CA ASP A 164 0.49 -15.37 -16.08
C ASP A 164 0.97 -16.34 -14.97
N SER A 165 0.26 -16.41 -13.84
CA SER A 165 0.57 -17.30 -12.72
C SER A 165 -0.42 -18.46 -12.62
N PRO A 166 0.05 -19.69 -12.33
CA PRO A 166 -0.84 -20.84 -12.10
C PRO A 166 -1.61 -20.73 -10.77
N ASN A 167 -1.16 -19.90 -9.84
CA ASN A 167 -1.80 -19.65 -8.55
C ASN A 167 -2.50 -18.29 -8.53
N PRO A 168 -3.61 -18.14 -7.78
CA PRO A 168 -4.24 -16.84 -7.59
C PRO A 168 -3.26 -15.87 -6.90
N PRO A 169 -3.46 -14.55 -7.08
CA PRO A 169 -2.65 -13.53 -6.43
C PRO A 169 -2.71 -13.67 -4.90
N TYR A 170 -3.89 -13.98 -4.36
CA TYR A 170 -4.12 -14.25 -2.94
C TYR A 170 -5.10 -15.41 -2.76
N HIS A 171 -4.88 -16.21 -1.71
CA HIS A 171 -5.76 -17.29 -1.29
C HIS A 171 -6.82 -16.83 -0.28
N TYR A 172 -6.50 -15.80 0.52
CA TYR A 172 -7.40 -15.22 1.50
C TYR A 172 -7.31 -13.70 1.44
N ILE A 173 -8.46 -13.03 1.53
CA ILE A 173 -8.56 -11.58 1.55
C ILE A 173 -9.24 -11.17 2.85
N MET A 174 -8.55 -10.39 3.66
CA MET A 174 -9.06 -9.84 4.91
C MET A 174 -9.41 -8.37 4.76
N LYS A 175 -10.50 -7.95 5.40
CA LYS A 175 -10.79 -6.56 5.75
C LYS A 175 -10.56 -6.35 7.24
N ALA A 176 -9.86 -5.26 7.57
CA ALA A 176 -9.67 -4.78 8.94
C ALA A 176 -9.84 -3.25 9.01
N ASP A 177 -10.09 -2.74 10.21
CA ASP A 177 -10.09 -1.30 10.50
C ASP A 177 -8.71 -0.87 11.03
N ASP A 178 -8.39 0.42 10.91
CA ASP A 178 -7.09 1.00 11.29
C ASP A 178 -6.91 1.23 12.81
N ASP A 179 -7.89 0.82 13.60
CA ASP A 179 -7.88 0.77 15.06
C ASP A 179 -7.83 -0.67 15.61
N ILE A 180 -7.63 -1.67 14.75
CA ILE A 180 -7.51 -3.08 15.12
C ILE A 180 -6.06 -3.55 14.96
N TYR A 181 -5.61 -4.42 15.88
CA TYR A 181 -4.32 -5.09 15.82
C TYR A 181 -4.49 -6.58 15.50
N ILE A 182 -3.84 -7.04 14.44
CA ILE A 182 -3.88 -8.45 14.00
C ILE A 182 -2.57 -9.14 14.34
N ARG A 183 -2.66 -10.30 15.01
CA ARG A 183 -1.53 -11.20 15.25
C ARG A 183 -1.35 -12.12 14.03
N LEU A 184 -0.39 -11.80 13.16
CA LEU A 184 -0.23 -12.43 11.86
C LEU A 184 0.04 -13.94 11.96
N GLU A 185 0.88 -14.37 12.91
CA GLU A 185 1.15 -15.79 13.14
C GLU A 185 -0.13 -16.57 13.50
N ASN A 186 -0.95 -16.01 14.40
CA ASN A 186 -2.21 -16.64 14.81
C ASN A 186 -3.22 -16.66 13.67
N LEU A 187 -3.29 -15.59 12.86
CA LEU A 187 -4.15 -15.51 11.68
C LEU A 187 -3.79 -16.63 10.68
N VAL A 188 -2.50 -16.81 10.41
CA VAL A 188 -2.04 -17.89 9.52
C VAL A 188 -2.39 -19.26 10.09
N ALA A 189 -2.13 -19.49 11.38
CA ALA A 189 -2.45 -20.75 12.04
C ALA A 189 -3.96 -21.06 11.99
N SER A 190 -4.83 -20.05 12.09
CA SER A 190 -6.28 -20.24 12.01
C SER A 190 -6.79 -20.45 10.59
N LEU A 191 -6.16 -19.83 9.58
CA LEU A 191 -6.59 -19.95 8.18
C LEU A 191 -6.07 -21.21 7.49
N LYS A 192 -4.87 -21.69 7.88
CA LYS A 192 -4.22 -22.85 7.26
C LYS A 192 -5.09 -24.12 7.11
N PRO A 193 -5.94 -24.51 8.08
CA PRO A 193 -6.79 -25.69 7.94
C PRO A 193 -8.13 -25.41 7.21
N LEU A 194 -8.43 -24.17 6.86
CA LEU A 194 -9.71 -23.77 6.28
C LEU A 194 -9.72 -23.88 4.75
N PRO A 195 -10.89 -24.07 4.11
CA PRO A 195 -10.98 -24.09 2.65
C PRO A 195 -10.53 -22.75 2.05
N ARG A 196 -10.04 -22.79 0.81
CA ARG A 196 -9.61 -21.61 0.04
C ARG A 196 -10.71 -21.04 -0.87
N GLU A 197 -11.85 -21.71 -0.90
CA GLU A 197 -13.02 -21.35 -1.70
C GLU A 197 -14.22 -21.25 -0.77
N ASP A 198 -15.13 -20.30 -1.06
CA ASP A 198 -16.37 -20.07 -0.31
C ASP A 198 -16.20 -19.99 1.21
N LEU A 199 -15.14 -19.30 1.67
CA LEU A 199 -14.91 -19.04 3.08
C LEU A 199 -15.49 -17.69 3.49
N TYR A 200 -16.16 -17.65 4.65
CA TYR A 200 -16.49 -16.41 5.33
C TYR A 200 -16.08 -16.56 6.80
N TYR A 201 -14.96 -15.96 7.17
CA TYR A 201 -14.33 -16.15 8.48
C TYR A 201 -14.16 -14.82 9.21
N GLY A 202 -14.58 -14.76 10.47
CA GLY A 202 -14.54 -13.55 11.26
C GLY A 202 -15.27 -13.72 12.57
N TYR A 203 -15.52 -12.60 13.26
CA TYR A 203 -16.18 -12.61 14.56
C TYR A 203 -17.44 -11.74 14.55
N VAL A 204 -18.60 -12.35 14.81
CA VAL A 204 -19.89 -11.64 14.80
C VAL A 204 -20.11 -10.91 16.13
N ILE A 205 -20.63 -9.68 16.08
CA ILE A 205 -20.96 -8.87 17.27
C ILE A 205 -22.48 -8.60 17.32
N PRO A 206 -23.19 -8.92 18.40
CA PRO A 206 -22.70 -9.41 19.70
C PRO A 206 -22.27 -10.88 19.67
N CYS A 207 -21.29 -11.22 20.51
CA CYS A 207 -20.64 -12.53 20.63
C CYS A 207 -21.57 -13.74 20.85
N GLN A 208 -22.82 -13.47 21.22
CA GLN A 208 -23.82 -14.49 21.53
C GLN A 208 -24.45 -15.10 20.28
N SER A 209 -24.31 -14.45 19.13
CA SER A 209 -24.76 -14.95 17.84
C SER A 209 -23.54 -15.18 16.95
N MET A 210 -23.52 -16.34 16.28
CA MET A 210 -22.55 -16.65 15.23
C MET A 210 -23.17 -16.48 13.83
N ASP A 211 -24.37 -15.92 13.73
CA ASP A 211 -25.06 -15.69 12.46
C ASP A 211 -24.52 -14.43 11.76
N PRO A 212 -23.77 -14.56 10.65
CA PRO A 212 -23.17 -13.43 9.94
C PRO A 212 -24.18 -12.59 9.16
N PHE A 213 -25.42 -13.07 8.98
CA PHE A 213 -26.44 -12.38 8.18
C PHE A 213 -27.32 -11.43 8.99
N VAL A 214 -27.28 -11.53 10.32
CA VAL A 214 -28.13 -10.73 11.22
C VAL A 214 -27.36 -9.57 11.85
N HIS A 215 -26.08 -9.76 12.14
CA HIS A 215 -25.27 -8.78 12.83
C HIS A 215 -23.95 -8.50 12.10
N TYR A 216 -23.27 -7.42 12.48
CA TYR A 216 -22.01 -7.04 11.83
C TYR A 216 -20.84 -7.89 12.31
N MET A 217 -19.86 -8.09 11.43
CA MET A 217 -18.60 -8.76 11.75
C MET A 217 -17.50 -7.75 12.12
N SER A 218 -16.79 -8.04 13.23
CA SER A 218 -15.56 -7.36 13.64
C SER A 218 -14.38 -8.01 12.94
N GLY A 219 -14.02 -7.45 11.77
CA GLY A 219 -13.04 -8.04 10.86
C GLY A 219 -13.59 -9.26 10.10
N MET A 220 -13.23 -9.40 8.83
CA MET A 220 -13.67 -10.53 8.02
C MET A 220 -12.61 -10.96 7.01
N VAL A 221 -12.54 -12.26 6.76
CA VAL A 221 -11.71 -12.91 5.74
C VAL A 221 -12.64 -13.65 4.78
N THR A 222 -12.39 -13.50 3.48
CA THR A 222 -13.06 -14.19 2.38
C THR A 222 -12.04 -14.88 1.50
#